data_AF-A0A2D9GR28-F1
#
_entry.id   AF-A0A2D9GR28-F1
#
_cell.length_a   1.000
_cell.length_b   1.000
_cell.length_c   1.000
_cell.angle_alpha   90.00
_cell.angle_beta   90.00
_cell.angle_gamma   90.00
#
_symmetry.space_group_name_H-M   'P 1'
#
loop_
_entity.id
_entity.type
_entity.pdbx_description
1 polymer ?
#
loop_
_entity_poly.entity_id
_entity_poly.type
_entity_poly.pdbx_seq_one_letter_code
_entity_poly.pdbx_strand_id
1 'polypeptide(L)'
;MSKYSKLFFQEKEYYDILPFRFPIYEDLVAGEAEGVESIARKQAQNTYTLLKIAKAVSKKKKISVKAALEMLSESDSDNEVLYEYAEELAEIQKESATVAEQQIEMTTLFLRFRGEIKQGDKWETVADWSREDTLTIPSKLLNDIFEFINWERNGWPEEGK
;
A
#
# COMPACT_ATOMS: atom_id res chain seq x y z
N MET A 1 1.46 15.61 -13.22
CA MET A 1 1.62 16.59 -12.11
C MET A 1 1.14 17.98 -12.51
N SER A 2 0.56 18.74 -11.56
CA SER A 2 0.09 20.12 -11.79
C SER A 2 1.24 21.06 -12.14
N LYS A 3 1.02 22.01 -13.07
CA LYS A 3 1.99 23.05 -13.44
C LYS A 3 2.44 23.93 -12.24
N TYR A 4 1.67 23.90 -11.15
CA TYR A 4 1.90 24.69 -9.94
C TYR A 4 2.71 23.97 -8.86
N SER A 5 3.03 22.68 -9.01
CA SER A 5 3.82 21.96 -7.98
C SER A 5 5.20 22.57 -7.76
N LYS A 6 5.77 23.17 -8.81
CA LYS A 6 7.04 23.93 -8.77
C LYS A 6 7.03 25.15 -7.85
N LEU A 7 5.86 25.60 -7.38
CA LEU A 7 5.76 26.72 -6.43
C LEU A 7 6.03 26.28 -4.99
N PHE A 8 5.89 24.99 -4.68
CA PHE A 8 5.94 24.47 -3.31
C PHE A 8 7.22 23.69 -3.02
N PHE A 9 7.93 23.23 -4.06
CA PHE A 9 9.17 22.50 -3.96
C PHE A 9 10.26 23.31 -4.69
N GLN A 10 11.36 23.64 -3.99
CA GLN A 10 12.51 24.38 -4.54
C GLN A 10 13.26 23.54 -5.61
N GLU A 11 14.50 23.90 -5.97
CA GLU A 11 15.32 23.09 -6.90
C GLU A 11 15.25 21.62 -6.50
N LYS A 12 14.75 20.78 -7.40
CA LYS A 12 14.43 19.39 -7.11
C LYS A 12 15.73 18.62 -6.96
N GLU A 13 16.08 18.28 -5.72
CA GLU A 13 16.97 17.16 -5.46
C GLU A 13 16.24 15.85 -5.80
N TYR A 14 16.98 14.87 -6.32
CA TYR A 14 16.42 13.59 -6.74
C TYR A 14 17.14 12.46 -6.01
N TYR A 15 16.37 11.46 -5.61
CA TYR A 15 16.87 10.17 -5.15
C TYR A 15 16.77 9.16 -6.30
N ASP A 16 17.91 8.61 -6.72
CA ASP A 16 17.99 7.69 -7.84
C ASP A 16 17.81 6.23 -7.36
N ILE A 17 16.78 5.56 -7.88
CA ILE A 17 16.50 4.13 -7.67
C ILE A 17 16.32 3.51 -9.06
N LEU A 18 17.43 3.31 -9.76
CA LEU A 18 17.42 2.98 -11.19
C LEU A 18 16.53 1.75 -11.49
N PRO A 19 15.68 1.80 -12.53
CA PRO A 19 15.64 2.81 -13.61
C PRO A 19 14.83 4.08 -13.27
N PHE A 20 14.30 4.18 -12.05
CA PHE A 20 13.51 5.31 -11.59
C PHE A 20 14.39 6.35 -10.91
N ARG A 21 13.84 7.56 -10.83
CA ARG A 21 14.26 8.56 -9.85
C ARG A 21 13.04 9.25 -9.29
N PHE A 22 13.20 9.82 -8.10
CA PHE A 22 12.13 10.48 -7.38
C PHE A 22 12.60 11.84 -6.88
N PRO A 23 11.85 12.93 -7.11
CA PRO A 23 12.11 14.18 -6.43
C PRO A 23 11.88 14.02 -4.91
N ILE A 24 12.83 14.51 -4.13
CA ILE A 24 12.80 14.52 -2.66
C ILE A 24 11.99 15.73 -2.21
N TYR A 25 10.94 15.50 -1.42
CA TYR A 25 10.12 16.57 -0.84
C TYR A 25 10.16 16.60 0.68
N GLU A 26 10.70 15.56 1.33
CA GLU A 26 10.70 15.38 2.79
C GLU A 26 9.29 15.46 3.42
N ASP A 27 8.25 15.30 2.60
CA ASP A 27 6.84 15.38 2.97
C ASP A 27 5.99 14.74 1.87
N LEU A 28 4.72 14.44 2.17
CA LEU A 28 3.73 14.01 1.19
C LEU A 28 3.08 15.21 0.51
N VAL A 29 2.93 15.17 -0.81
CA VAL A 29 2.03 16.12 -1.46
C VAL A 29 0.59 15.76 -1.14
N ALA A 30 -0.32 16.75 -1.14
CA ALA A 30 -1.72 16.53 -0.74
C ALA A 30 -2.41 15.34 -1.43
N GLY A 31 -2.17 15.14 -2.73
CA GLY A 31 -2.74 14.00 -3.48
C GLY A 31 -2.18 12.63 -3.06
N GLU A 32 -0.93 12.58 -2.60
CA GLU A 32 -0.35 11.36 -2.04
C GLU A 32 -0.88 11.14 -0.63
N ALA A 33 -0.98 12.17 0.20
CA ALA A 33 -1.57 12.06 1.53
C ALA A 33 -3.00 11.51 1.48
N GLU A 34 -3.82 12.02 0.55
CA GLU A 34 -5.18 11.51 0.29
C GLU A 34 -5.14 10.04 -0.16
N GLY A 35 -4.24 9.69 -1.10
CA GLY A 35 -4.08 8.31 -1.57
C GLY A 35 -3.67 7.34 -0.46
N VAL A 36 -2.71 7.74 0.37
CA VAL A 36 -2.25 6.99 1.54
C VAL A 36 -3.38 6.80 2.55
N GLU A 37 -4.17 7.84 2.83
CA GLU A 37 -5.32 7.74 3.73
C GLU A 37 -6.39 6.79 3.18
N SER A 38 -6.66 6.84 1.87
CA SER A 38 -7.58 5.92 1.20
C SER A 38 -7.13 4.46 1.33
N ILE A 39 -5.83 4.18 1.14
CA ILE A 39 -5.26 2.84 1.36
C ILE A 39 -5.44 2.41 2.82
N ALA A 40 -5.11 3.27 3.78
CA ALA A 40 -5.26 2.97 5.21
C ALA A 40 -6.73 2.74 5.62
N ARG A 41 -7.67 3.52 5.06
CA ARG A 41 -9.10 3.40 5.33
C ARG A 41 -9.65 2.06 4.84
N LYS A 42 -9.26 1.61 3.64
CA LYS A 42 -9.62 0.30 3.11
C LYS A 42 -9.12 -0.83 4.04
N GLN A 43 -7.87 -0.75 4.49
CA GLN A 43 -7.31 -1.74 5.43
C GLN A 43 -8.06 -1.77 6.77
N ALA A 44 -8.41 -0.60 7.31
CA ALA A 44 -9.16 -0.50 8.56
C ALA A 44 -10.58 -1.08 8.43
N GLN A 45 -11.23 -0.84 7.29
CA GLN A 45 -12.56 -1.39 6.99
C GLN A 45 -12.53 -2.92 6.94
N ASN A 46 -11.53 -3.51 6.28
CA ASN A 46 -11.37 -4.96 6.19
C ASN A 46 -11.14 -5.60 7.57
N THR A 47 -10.30 -4.97 8.38
CA THR A 47 -10.06 -5.40 9.77
C THR A 47 -11.34 -5.34 10.60
N TYR A 48 -12.13 -4.28 10.46
CA TYR A 48 -13.40 -4.14 11.19
C TYR A 48 -14.42 -5.21 10.78
N THR A 49 -14.58 -5.46 9.48
CA THR A 49 -15.50 -6.48 8.98
C THR A 49 -15.09 -7.87 9.47
N LEU A 50 -13.80 -8.21 9.43
CA LEU A 50 -13.29 -9.48 9.97
C LEU A 50 -13.59 -9.63 11.47
N LEU A 51 -13.38 -8.57 12.26
CA LEU A 51 -13.72 -8.56 13.69
C LEU A 51 -15.23 -8.72 13.94
N LYS A 52 -16.08 -8.14 13.08
CA LYS A 52 -17.54 -8.27 13.17
C LYS A 52 -17.97 -9.72 12.91
N ILE A 53 -17.43 -10.36 11.87
CA ILE A 53 -17.68 -11.77 11.56
C ILE A 53 -17.19 -12.65 12.73
N ALA A 54 -15.97 -12.45 13.21
CA ALA A 54 -15.42 -13.20 14.34
C ALA A 54 -16.27 -13.07 15.61
N LYS A 55 -16.86 -11.90 15.89
CA LYS A 55 -17.82 -11.72 16.99
C LYS A 55 -19.10 -12.52 16.80
N ALA A 56 -19.62 -12.61 15.57
CA ALA A 56 -20.80 -13.40 15.25
C ALA A 56 -20.52 -14.91 15.43
N VAL A 57 -19.39 -15.38 14.90
CA VAL A 57 -18.91 -16.76 15.05
C VAL A 57 -18.70 -17.12 16.52
N SER A 58 -18.03 -16.26 17.28
CA SER A 58 -17.79 -16.42 18.72
C SER A 58 -19.09 -16.65 19.49
N LYS A 59 -20.14 -15.85 19.23
CA LYS A 59 -21.45 -16.01 19.86
C LYS A 59 -22.13 -17.33 19.48
N LYS A 60 -22.08 -17.70 18.20
CA LYS A 60 -22.76 -18.91 17.68
C LYS A 60 -22.09 -20.19 18.19
N LYS A 61 -20.76 -20.26 18.15
CA LYS A 61 -19.97 -21.43 18.55
C LYS A 61 -19.59 -21.44 20.04
N LYS A 62 -19.91 -20.38 20.80
CA LYS A 62 -19.54 -20.20 22.21
C LYS A 62 -18.03 -20.33 22.44
N ILE A 63 -17.24 -19.80 21.52
CA ILE A 63 -15.77 -19.74 21.61
C ILE A 63 -15.31 -18.30 21.83
N SER A 64 -14.05 -18.09 22.18
CA SER A 64 -13.49 -16.73 22.27
C SER A 64 -13.42 -16.08 20.89
N VAL A 65 -13.45 -14.74 20.85
CA VAL A 65 -13.24 -13.99 19.59
C VAL A 65 -11.89 -14.33 18.95
N LYS A 66 -10.86 -14.58 19.77
CA LYS A 66 -9.54 -15.02 19.31
C LYS A 66 -9.62 -16.37 18.60
N ALA A 67 -10.26 -17.36 19.22
CA ALA A 67 -10.44 -18.68 18.61
C ALA A 67 -11.31 -18.62 17.34
N ALA A 68 -12.28 -17.69 17.29
CA ALA A 68 -13.06 -17.45 16.07
C ALA A 68 -12.20 -16.85 14.95
N LEU A 69 -11.29 -15.91 15.24
CA LEU A 69 -10.37 -15.35 14.24
C LEU A 69 -9.40 -16.41 13.69
N GLU A 70 -8.86 -17.26 14.56
CA GLU A 70 -7.98 -18.39 14.15
C GLU A 70 -8.75 -19.33 13.21
N MET A 71 -9.99 -19.68 13.55
CA MET A 71 -10.86 -20.52 12.73
C MET A 71 -11.21 -19.89 11.37
N LEU A 72 -11.38 -18.56 11.31
CA LEU A 72 -11.62 -17.82 10.06
C LEU A 72 -10.36 -17.70 9.19
N SER A 73 -9.18 -17.87 9.77
CA SER A 73 -7.90 -17.77 9.07
C SER A 73 -7.43 -19.12 8.50
N GLU A 74 -7.99 -20.24 9.00
CA GLU A 74 -7.68 -21.58 8.52
C GLU A 74 -8.47 -21.91 7.26
N SER A 75 -7.78 -21.96 6.12
CA SER A 75 -8.33 -22.23 4.79
C SER A 75 -8.78 -23.68 4.54
N ASP A 76 -8.61 -24.58 5.52
CA ASP A 76 -8.81 -26.03 5.37
C ASP A 76 -9.86 -26.61 6.32
N SER A 77 -10.68 -25.75 6.96
CA SER A 77 -11.70 -26.24 7.89
C SER A 77 -13.04 -26.45 7.19
N ASP A 78 -13.58 -27.67 7.29
CA ASP A 78 -14.91 -28.08 6.83
C ASP A 78 -16.00 -27.47 7.76
N ASN A 79 -16.02 -26.13 7.81
CA ASN A 79 -16.76 -25.35 8.79
C ASN A 79 -17.98 -24.71 8.12
N GLU A 80 -19.18 -25.15 8.47
CA GLU A 80 -20.46 -24.55 8.03
C GLU A 80 -20.49 -23.02 8.20
N VAL A 81 -19.78 -22.50 9.20
CA VAL A 81 -19.69 -21.06 9.47
C VAL A 81 -18.87 -20.32 8.42
N LEU A 82 -17.87 -20.96 7.79
CA LEU A 82 -17.15 -20.35 6.67
C LEU A 82 -18.06 -20.19 5.46
N TYR A 83 -18.98 -21.12 5.21
CA TYR A 83 -19.95 -21.02 4.12
C TYR A 83 -20.94 -19.87 4.32
N GLU A 84 -21.38 -19.61 5.55
CA GLU A 84 -22.32 -18.51 5.87
C GLU A 84 -21.72 -17.11 5.64
N TYR A 85 -20.42 -16.96 5.84
CA TYR A 85 -19.71 -15.69 5.65
C TYR A 85 -18.75 -15.76 4.44
N ALA A 86 -18.90 -16.75 3.55
CA ALA A 86 -17.92 -17.01 2.49
C ALA A 86 -17.77 -15.83 1.54
N GLU A 87 -18.85 -15.16 1.18
CA GLU A 87 -18.81 -13.98 0.31
C GLU A 87 -18.09 -12.81 0.98
N GLU A 88 -18.47 -12.47 2.22
CA GLU A 88 -17.82 -11.39 2.99
C GLU A 88 -16.35 -11.70 3.28
N LEU A 89 -16.02 -12.96 3.60
CA LEU A 89 -14.64 -13.40 3.82
C LEU A 89 -13.83 -13.40 2.52
N ALA A 90 -14.42 -13.79 1.39
CA ALA A 90 -13.76 -13.74 0.10
C ALA A 90 -13.50 -12.30 -0.37
N GLU A 91 -14.41 -11.37 -0.09
CA GLU A 91 -14.19 -9.94 -0.30
C GLU A 91 -13.07 -9.43 0.60
N ILE A 92 -13.12 -9.72 1.90
CA ILE A 92 -12.05 -9.37 2.83
C ILE A 92 -10.73 -10.00 2.39
N GLN A 93 -10.69 -11.24 1.90
CA GLN A 93 -9.46 -11.90 1.50
C GLN A 93 -8.89 -11.34 0.20
N LYS A 94 -9.76 -10.93 -0.74
CA LYS A 94 -9.38 -10.19 -1.95
C LYS A 94 -8.84 -8.80 -1.62
N GLU A 95 -9.40 -8.15 -0.60
CA GLU A 95 -9.06 -6.77 -0.24
C GLU A 95 -8.11 -6.64 0.95
N SER A 96 -7.83 -7.73 1.67
CA SER A 96 -6.92 -7.77 2.81
C SER A 96 -5.53 -7.62 2.25
N ALA A 97 -5.05 -6.38 2.27
CA ALA A 97 -3.72 -6.07 1.83
C ALA A 97 -2.73 -6.82 2.73
N THR A 98 -2.06 -7.82 2.17
CA THR A 98 -0.82 -8.33 2.75
C THR A 98 0.21 -7.21 2.82
N VAL A 99 1.29 -7.37 3.59
CA VAL A 99 2.40 -6.39 3.58
C VAL A 99 2.89 -6.13 2.14
N ALA A 100 2.94 -7.17 1.31
CA ALA A 100 3.29 -7.05 -0.11
C ALA A 100 2.27 -6.23 -0.91
N GLU A 101 0.97 -6.43 -0.66
CA GLU A 101 -0.08 -5.65 -1.33
C GLU A 101 -0.01 -4.16 -0.96
N GLN A 102 0.25 -3.84 0.31
CA GLN A 102 0.47 -2.46 0.74
C GLN A 102 1.69 -1.86 0.04
N GLN A 103 2.79 -2.61 -0.08
CA GLN A 103 3.97 -2.16 -0.80
C GLN A 103 3.67 -1.86 -2.27
N ILE A 104 2.89 -2.72 -2.93
CA ILE A 104 2.45 -2.54 -4.33
C ILE A 104 1.59 -1.28 -4.47
N GLU A 105 0.56 -1.12 -3.65
CA GLU A 105 -0.36 0.03 -3.74
C GLU A 105 0.37 1.35 -3.47
N MET A 106 1.21 1.39 -2.44
CA MET A 106 2.00 2.59 -2.10
C MET A 106 3.01 2.92 -3.20
N THR A 107 3.71 1.93 -3.74
CA THR A 107 4.66 2.13 -4.84
C THR A 107 3.96 2.62 -6.10
N THR A 108 2.82 2.03 -6.45
CA THR A 108 2.00 2.45 -7.59
C THR A 108 1.57 3.91 -7.45
N LEU A 109 1.10 4.31 -6.25
CA LEU A 109 0.72 5.66 -5.94
C LEU A 109 1.90 6.63 -6.15
N PHE A 110 3.05 6.34 -5.56
CA PHE A 110 4.21 7.24 -5.63
C PHE A 110 4.83 7.32 -7.03
N LEU A 111 4.90 6.23 -7.78
CA LEU A 111 5.34 6.26 -9.17
C LEU A 111 4.45 7.17 -10.01
N ARG A 112 3.13 7.10 -9.82
CA ARG A 112 2.19 7.96 -10.54
C ARG A 112 2.36 9.45 -10.22
N PHE A 113 2.68 9.79 -8.99
CA PHE A 113 2.82 11.20 -8.57
C PHE A 113 4.21 11.77 -8.84
N ARG A 114 5.27 10.97 -8.68
CA ARG A 114 6.66 11.43 -8.61
C ARG A 114 7.64 10.65 -9.46
N GLY A 115 7.31 9.43 -9.85
CA GLY A 115 8.20 8.57 -10.61
C GLY A 115 8.62 9.23 -11.91
N GLU A 116 9.93 9.30 -12.13
CA GLU A 116 10.51 9.63 -13.42
C GLU A 116 11.36 8.46 -13.92
N ILE A 117 11.23 8.12 -15.20
CA ILE A 117 12.08 7.14 -15.88
C ILE A 117 12.94 7.83 -16.92
N LYS A 118 14.09 7.24 -17.21
CA LYS A 118 14.97 7.74 -18.26
C LYS A 118 14.53 7.20 -19.62
N GLN A 119 14.11 8.09 -20.52
CA GLN A 119 13.86 7.81 -21.94
C GLN A 119 14.92 8.52 -22.79
N GLY A 120 15.89 7.76 -23.30
CA GLY A 120 17.07 8.32 -23.97
C GLY A 120 17.89 9.19 -23.02
N ASP A 121 18.05 10.48 -23.34
CA ASP A 121 18.78 11.45 -22.51
C ASP A 121 17.88 12.31 -21.62
N LYS A 122 16.57 12.03 -21.61
CA LYS A 122 15.58 12.81 -20.84
C LYS A 122 14.92 11.96 -19.77
N TRP A 123 14.56 12.63 -18.68
CA TRP A 123 13.76 12.06 -17.62
C TRP A 123 12.32 12.49 -17.82
N GLU A 124 11.42 11.51 -17.79
CA GLU A 124 9.99 11.71 -18.07
C GLU A 124 9.15 11.12 -16.94
N THR A 125 8.09 11.84 -16.56
CA THR A 125 7.18 11.42 -15.49
C THR A 125 6.29 10.27 -15.94
N VAL A 126 6.11 9.25 -15.10
CA VAL A 126 5.21 8.11 -15.36
C VAL A 126 3.83 8.31 -14.73
N ALA A 127 3.15 9.39 -15.09
CA ALA A 127 1.87 9.77 -14.49
C ALA A 127 0.70 8.82 -14.82
N ASP A 128 0.88 7.92 -15.78
CA ASP A 128 -0.06 6.88 -16.20
C ASP A 128 0.27 5.50 -15.58
N TRP A 129 1.29 5.41 -14.73
CA TRP A 129 1.72 4.16 -14.09
C TRP A 129 0.57 3.42 -13.41
N SER A 130 0.42 2.14 -13.75
CA SER A 130 -0.65 1.27 -13.28
C SER A 130 -0.18 0.29 -12.20
N ARG A 131 -1.13 -0.38 -11.57
CA ARG A 131 -0.82 -1.43 -10.58
C ARG A 131 -0.17 -2.63 -11.27
N GLU A 132 -0.63 -2.94 -12.47
CA GLU A 132 -0.11 -4.01 -13.33
C GLU A 132 1.37 -3.78 -13.65
N ASP A 133 1.78 -2.53 -13.89
CA ASP A 133 3.18 -2.18 -14.10
C ASP A 133 4.01 -2.44 -12.83
N THR A 134 3.51 -2.06 -11.65
CA THR A 134 4.17 -2.31 -10.36
C THR A 134 4.37 -3.81 -10.08
N LEU A 135 3.43 -4.66 -10.49
CA LEU A 135 3.56 -6.12 -10.33
C LEU A 135 4.72 -6.73 -11.14
N THR A 136 5.23 -6.01 -12.14
CA THR A 136 6.40 -6.44 -12.93
C THR A 136 7.73 -6.03 -12.30
N ILE A 137 7.71 -5.17 -11.28
CA ILE A 137 8.93 -4.69 -10.61
C ILE A 137 9.56 -5.83 -9.79
N PRO A 138 10.87 -6.09 -9.94
CA PRO A 138 11.57 -7.06 -9.10
C PRO A 138 11.45 -6.70 -7.61
N SER A 139 11.25 -7.70 -6.75
CA SER A 139 10.96 -7.47 -5.31
C SER A 139 12.01 -6.61 -4.59
N LYS A 140 13.29 -6.72 -4.98
CA LYS A 140 14.35 -5.87 -4.43
C LYS A 140 14.10 -4.38 -4.74
N LEU A 141 13.82 -4.08 -6.00
CA LEU A 141 13.56 -2.72 -6.46
C LEU A 141 12.27 -2.16 -5.83
N LEU A 142 11.23 -2.99 -5.70
CA LEU A 142 10.00 -2.63 -5.01
C LEU A 142 10.27 -2.25 -3.54
N ASN A 143 11.12 -3.01 -2.85
CA ASN A 143 11.51 -2.72 -1.46
C ASN A 143 12.28 -1.40 -1.34
N ASP A 144 13.24 -1.16 -2.25
CA ASP A 144 14.04 0.07 -2.26
C ASP A 144 13.14 1.31 -2.45
N ILE A 145 12.16 1.23 -3.37
CA ILE A 145 11.17 2.31 -3.58
C ILE A 145 10.29 2.47 -2.34
N PHE A 146 9.82 1.37 -1.76
CA PHE A 146 8.98 1.42 -0.56
C PHE A 146 9.72 2.00 0.66
N GLU A 147 11.02 1.76 0.78
CA GLU A 147 11.86 2.36 1.82
C GLU A 147 11.96 3.88 1.63
N PHE A 148 12.22 4.35 0.41
CA PHE A 148 12.16 5.78 0.07
C PHE A 148 10.82 6.42 0.45
N ILE A 149 9.71 5.75 0.16
CA ILE A 149 8.36 6.21 0.55
C ILE A 149 8.24 6.35 2.07
N ASN A 150 8.84 5.44 2.84
CA ASN A 150 8.81 5.53 4.29
C ASN A 150 9.67 6.68 4.82
N TRP A 151 10.78 7.00 4.16
CA TRP A 151 11.59 8.17 4.51
C TRP A 151 10.84 9.48 4.27
N GLU A 152 10.21 9.63 3.10
CA GLU A 152 9.37 10.80 2.79
C GLU A 152 8.19 10.99 3.77
N ARG A 153 7.72 9.90 4.39
CA ARG A 153 6.58 9.92 5.32
C ARG A 153 6.97 10.10 6.77
N ASN A 154 8.04 9.45 7.20
CA ASN A 154 8.38 9.29 8.61
C ASN A 154 9.69 10.01 8.99
N GLY A 155 10.32 10.68 8.03
CA GLY A 155 11.61 11.32 8.17
C GLY A 155 12.71 10.50 7.49
N TRP A 156 13.61 11.23 6.84
CA TRP A 156 14.82 10.66 6.28
C TRP A 156 15.72 10.13 7.40
N PRO A 157 16.46 9.03 7.17
CA PRO A 157 17.45 8.58 8.14
C PRO A 157 18.42 9.74 8.37
N GLU A 158 18.65 10.11 9.63
CA GLU A 158 19.76 11.00 9.94
C GLU A 158 21.01 10.30 9.41
N GLU A 159 21.63 10.87 8.36
CA GLU A 159 22.94 10.42 7.92
C GLU A 159 23.81 10.32 9.17
N GLY A 160 24.46 9.17 9.37
CA GLY A 160 25.45 9.04 10.43
C GLY A 160 26.41 10.22 10.33
N LYS A 161 26.40 11.09 11.35
CA LYS A 161 27.36 12.18 11.49
C LYS A 161 28.79 11.70 11.29
#